data_AF-A0A4R3L9C7-F1
#
_entry.id   AF-A0A4R3L9C7-F1
#
_cell.length_a   1.000
_cell.length_b   1.000
_cell.length_c   1.000
_cell.angle_alpha   90.00
_cell.angle_beta   90.00
_cell.angle_gamma   90.00
#
_symmetry.space_group_name_H-M   'P 1'
#
loop_
_entity.id
_entity.type
_entity.pdbx_description
1 polymer ?
#
loop_
_entity_poly.entity_id
_entity_poly.type
_entity_poly.pdbx_seq_one_letter_code
_entity_poly.pdbx_strand_id
1 'polypeptide(L)'
;MSTCPLCHDDGGLLLWRGAHWRVVRALGPEVGDTPAWYRVIAQGHVVEWSDLDAAAQAHAMALVSTVERCLRQALAPTKINLAALGNVVPHLHWHVIARFDWDSRFPAPVWAAPQRAVDTPRLAALHAQLAACDAAIVQALHALAPQGGFA
;
A
#
# COMPACT_ATOMS: atom_id res chain seq x y z
N MET A 1 9.47 -1.98 -25.92
CA MET A 1 9.05 -1.06 -24.84
C MET A 1 8.08 -1.84 -23.97
N SER A 2 8.36 -2.00 -22.66
CA SER A 2 7.53 -2.87 -21.80
C SER A 2 6.11 -2.34 -21.76
N THR A 3 5.08 -3.16 -21.89
CA THR A 3 3.67 -2.73 -21.77
C THR A 3 3.22 -2.64 -20.30
N CYS A 4 4.16 -2.65 -19.35
CA CYS A 4 3.87 -2.69 -17.92
C CYS A 4 3.21 -1.37 -17.46
N PRO A 5 2.01 -1.39 -16.86
CA PRO A 5 1.36 -0.18 -16.37
C PRO A 5 2.17 0.50 -15.26
N LEU A 6 2.82 -0.27 -14.37
CA LEU A 6 3.62 0.27 -13.27
C LEU A 6 4.99 0.84 -13.70
N CYS A 7 5.36 0.69 -14.98
CA CYS A 7 6.50 1.41 -15.56
C CYS A 7 6.12 2.78 -16.12
N HIS A 8 4.86 2.99 -16.48
CA HIS A 8 4.39 4.21 -17.15
C HIS A 8 3.49 5.09 -16.29
N ASP A 9 2.87 4.50 -15.27
CA ASP A 9 1.97 5.17 -14.34
C ASP A 9 2.46 4.97 -12.91
N ASP A 10 2.08 5.91 -12.04
CA ASP A 10 2.34 5.85 -10.62
C ASP A 10 1.60 4.69 -9.95
N GLY A 11 0.46 4.26 -10.50
CA GLY A 11 -0.33 3.14 -10.01
C GLY A 11 -1.32 3.52 -8.90
N GLY A 12 -1.61 4.82 -8.77
CA GLY A 12 -2.52 5.39 -7.76
C GLY A 12 -2.21 6.88 -7.50
N LEU A 13 -2.77 7.42 -6.41
CA LEU A 13 -2.41 8.74 -5.91
C LEU A 13 -0.98 8.70 -5.34
N LEU A 14 -0.02 9.35 -6.00
CA LEU A 14 1.35 9.43 -5.53
C LEU A 14 1.44 10.20 -4.22
N LEU A 15 1.96 9.55 -3.18
CA LEU A 15 2.21 10.17 -1.88
C LEU A 15 3.68 10.51 -1.71
N TRP A 16 4.56 9.58 -2.08
CA TRP A 16 6.00 9.73 -1.90
C TRP A 16 6.79 9.00 -2.97
N ARG A 17 7.92 9.56 -3.38
CA ARG A 17 8.87 8.95 -4.30
C ARG A 17 10.29 9.10 -3.77
N GLY A 18 10.97 7.97 -3.59
CA GLY A 18 12.41 7.90 -3.31
C GLY A 18 13.18 7.38 -4.52
N ALA A 19 14.45 7.01 -4.35
CA ALA A 19 15.30 6.56 -5.46
C ALA A 19 14.81 5.25 -6.10
N HIS A 20 14.49 4.23 -5.28
CA HIS A 20 14.17 2.88 -5.76
C HIS A 20 12.70 2.48 -5.60
N TRP A 21 11.94 3.24 -4.80
CA TRP A 21 10.58 2.92 -4.41
C TRP A 21 9.68 4.15 -4.48
N ARG A 22 8.39 3.93 -4.68
CA ARG A 22 7.35 4.94 -4.48
C ARG A 22 6.21 4.37 -3.65
N VAL A 23 5.49 5.24 -2.95
CA VAL A 23 4.30 4.89 -2.18
C VAL A 23 3.11 5.63 -2.75
N VAL A 24 2.04 4.89 -3.03
CA VAL A 24 0.79 5.43 -3.56
C VAL A 24 -0.40 4.93 -2.75
N ARG A 25 -1.49 5.70 -2.72
CA ARG A 25 -2.81 5.16 -2.37
C ARG A 25 -3.48 4.65 -3.65
N ALA A 26 -3.89 3.39 -3.66
CA ALA A 26 -4.58 2.81 -4.80
C ALA A 26 -5.91 3.54 -5.01
N LEU A 27 -6.23 3.80 -6.29
CA LEU A 27 -7.47 4.42 -6.73
C LEU A 27 -8.08 3.54 -7.82
N GLY A 28 -9.39 3.64 -8.00
CA GLY A 28 -10.09 2.96 -9.08
C GLY A 28 -11.04 1.87 -8.61
N PRO A 29 -11.75 1.23 -9.56
CA PRO A 29 -12.79 0.25 -9.25
C PRO A 29 -12.28 -0.97 -8.47
N GLU A 30 -11.00 -1.33 -8.62
CA GLU A 30 -10.42 -2.51 -7.95
C GLU A 30 -10.35 -2.36 -6.43
N VAL A 31 -10.36 -1.12 -5.94
CA VAL A 31 -10.30 -0.79 -4.51
C VAL A 31 -11.67 -0.95 -3.85
N GLY A 32 -12.76 -0.82 -4.62
CA GLY A 32 -14.14 -0.99 -4.16
C GLY A 32 -14.46 -0.17 -2.91
N ASP A 33 -14.94 -0.85 -1.87
CA ASP A 33 -15.26 -0.32 -0.54
C ASP A 33 -14.09 -0.43 0.46
N THR A 34 -12.85 -0.62 -0.02
CA THR A 34 -11.64 -0.72 0.82
C THR A 34 -10.66 0.41 0.51
N PRO A 35 -11.01 1.69 0.74
CA PRO A 35 -10.26 2.84 0.22
C PRO A 35 -8.93 3.11 0.93
N ALA A 36 -8.71 2.49 2.10
CA ALA A 36 -7.43 2.52 2.82
C ALA A 36 -6.47 1.42 2.29
N TRP A 37 -6.26 1.41 0.98
CA TRP A 37 -5.40 0.48 0.25
C TRP A 37 -4.22 1.23 -0.34
N TYR A 38 -3.03 0.90 0.14
CA TYR A 38 -1.78 1.54 -0.27
C TYR A 38 -0.88 0.53 -0.98
N ARG A 39 0.02 1.04 -1.82
CA ARG A 39 1.01 0.23 -2.52
C ARG A 39 2.42 0.82 -2.33
N VAL A 40 3.40 -0.03 -2.04
CA VAL A 40 4.83 0.30 -2.12
C VAL A 40 5.36 -0.36 -3.39
N ILE A 41 5.79 0.43 -4.38
CA ILE A 41 6.03 -0.02 -5.75
C ILE A 41 7.49 0.23 -6.13
N ALA A 42 8.16 -0.79 -6.68
CA ALA A 42 9.51 -0.63 -7.20
C ALA A 42 9.52 0.39 -8.35
N GLN A 43 10.52 1.26 -8.42
CA GLN A 43 10.68 2.17 -9.58
C GLN A 43 11.20 1.41 -10.80
N GLY A 44 12.17 0.51 -10.61
CA GLY A 44 12.61 -0.41 -11.65
C GLY A 44 11.61 -1.52 -11.90
N HIS A 45 11.61 -2.07 -13.12
CA HIS A 45 10.83 -3.26 -13.46
C HIS A 45 11.53 -4.50 -12.88
N VAL A 46 11.13 -4.88 -11.66
CA VAL A 46 11.59 -6.08 -10.96
C VAL A 46 10.37 -6.99 -10.80
N VAL A 47 10.50 -8.28 -11.08
CA VAL A 47 9.35 -9.19 -11.05
C VAL A 47 9.21 -9.82 -9.68
N GLU A 48 10.28 -10.45 -9.19
CA GLU A 48 10.24 -11.20 -7.94
C GLU A 48 10.89 -10.46 -6.77
N TRP A 49 10.42 -10.76 -5.56
CA TRP A 49 11.05 -10.26 -4.34
C TRP A 49 12.52 -10.70 -4.23
N SER A 50 12.82 -11.93 -4.65
CA SER A 50 14.16 -12.51 -4.63
C SER A 50 15.12 -11.94 -5.68
N ASP A 51 14.63 -11.13 -6.63
CA ASP A 51 15.48 -10.46 -7.62
C ASP A 51 16.18 -9.22 -7.03
N LEU A 52 15.76 -8.77 -5.85
CA LEU A 52 16.36 -7.66 -5.12
C LEU A 52 17.53 -8.12 -4.26
N ASP A 53 18.53 -7.25 -4.11
CA ASP A 53 19.53 -7.41 -3.06
C ASP A 53 18.94 -7.18 -1.66
N ALA A 54 19.68 -7.60 -0.63
CA ALA A 54 19.24 -7.51 0.76
C ALA A 54 18.97 -6.06 1.22
N ALA A 55 19.69 -5.08 0.68
CA ALA A 55 19.52 -3.68 1.06
C ALA A 55 18.22 -3.11 0.49
N ALA A 56 17.90 -3.42 -0.77
CA ALA A 56 16.66 -3.04 -1.42
C ALA A 56 15.45 -3.72 -0.76
N GLN A 57 15.57 -5.00 -0.37
CA GLN A 57 14.56 -5.71 0.40
C GLN A 57 14.33 -5.06 1.77
N ALA A 58 15.39 -4.78 2.52
CA ALA A 58 15.29 -4.12 3.83
C ALA A 58 14.63 -2.74 3.73
N HIS A 59 15.01 -1.95 2.73
CA HIS A 59 14.40 -0.64 2.48
C HIS A 59 12.91 -0.76 2.15
N ALA A 60 12.52 -1.69 1.27
CA ALA A 60 11.11 -1.92 0.97
C ALA A 60 10.29 -2.32 2.21
N MET A 61 10.82 -3.21 3.05
CA MET A 61 10.16 -3.61 4.29
C MET A 61 10.05 -2.47 5.31
N ALA A 62 11.05 -1.58 5.37
CA ALA A 62 10.97 -0.37 6.18
C ALA A 62 9.85 0.56 5.69
N LEU A 63 9.69 0.75 4.39
CA LEU A 63 8.60 1.52 3.80
C LEU A 63 7.23 0.88 4.08
N VAL A 64 7.07 -0.43 3.81
CA VAL A 64 5.83 -1.18 4.10
C VAL A 64 5.44 -1.07 5.56
N SER A 65 6.39 -1.28 6.48
CA SER A 65 6.14 -1.19 7.92
C SER A 65 5.80 0.24 8.36
N THR A 66 6.34 1.26 7.69
CA THR A 66 6.04 2.66 7.98
C THR A 66 4.61 3.00 7.58
N VAL A 67 4.20 2.61 6.37
CA VAL A 67 2.81 2.76 5.91
C VAL A 67 1.85 2.00 6.83
N GLU A 68 2.17 0.75 7.19
CA GLU A 68 1.36 -0.04 8.14
C GLU A 68 1.16 0.71 9.48
N ARG A 69 2.23 1.22 10.09
CA ARG A 69 2.15 1.93 11.37
C ARG A 69 1.28 3.18 11.27
N CYS A 70 1.43 3.97 10.20
CA CYS A 70 0.59 5.15 9.96
C CYS A 70 -0.88 4.76 9.85
N LEU A 71 -1.21 3.70 9.09
CA LEU A 71 -2.59 3.22 8.96
C LEU A 71 -3.16 2.76 10.30
N ARG A 72 -2.36 2.04 11.09
CA ARG A 72 -2.76 1.58 12.41
C ARG A 72 -3.04 2.73 13.37
N GLN A 73 -2.20 3.76 13.35
CA GLN A 73 -2.33 4.93 14.22
C GLN A 73 -3.47 5.85 13.79
N ALA A 74 -3.62 6.11 12.50
CA ALA A 74 -4.59 7.07 11.98
C ALA A 74 -6.00 6.51 11.89
N LEU A 75 -6.16 5.22 11.57
CA LEU A 75 -7.46 4.63 11.20
C LEU A 75 -7.95 3.55 12.17
N ALA A 76 -7.11 3.10 13.09
CA ALA A 76 -7.42 2.02 14.05
C ALA A 76 -8.12 0.79 13.41
N PRO A 77 -7.58 0.20 12.31
CA PRO A 77 -8.18 -0.95 11.67
C PRO A 77 -8.11 -2.20 12.54
N THR A 78 -9.07 -3.10 12.34
CA THR A 78 -9.09 -4.42 12.97
C THR A 78 -7.86 -5.24 12.56
N LYS A 79 -7.41 -5.15 11.29
CA LYS A 79 -6.21 -5.85 10.80
C LYS A 79 -5.57 -5.13 9.62
N ILE A 80 -4.27 -5.34 9.43
CA ILE A 80 -3.57 -4.97 8.19
C ILE A 80 -3.31 -6.23 7.36
N ASN A 81 -3.61 -6.19 6.06
CA ASN A 81 -3.16 -7.20 5.09
C ASN A 81 -1.93 -6.67 4.36
N LEU A 82 -0.89 -7.51 4.30
CA LEU A 82 0.33 -7.29 3.52
C LEU A 82 0.46 -8.39 2.47
N ALA A 83 0.71 -8.03 1.22
CA ALA A 83 0.92 -9.01 0.16
C ALA A 83 1.71 -8.43 -1.01
N ALA A 84 2.64 -9.22 -1.55
CA ALA A 84 3.16 -9.04 -2.90
C ALA A 84 2.66 -10.24 -3.71
N LEU A 85 1.85 -9.99 -4.75
CA LEU A 85 1.26 -11.04 -5.59
C LEU A 85 1.87 -10.99 -7.00
N GLY A 86 1.51 -9.99 -7.80
CA GLY A 86 2.11 -9.79 -9.13
C GLY A 86 1.57 -10.66 -10.27
N ASN A 87 0.58 -11.53 -10.02
CA ASN A 87 0.05 -12.45 -11.06
C ASN A 87 -0.50 -11.75 -12.32
N VAL A 88 -1.15 -10.58 -12.16
CA VAL A 88 -1.73 -9.81 -13.28
C VAL A 88 -0.73 -8.79 -13.82
N VAL A 89 0.01 -8.12 -12.93
CA VAL A 89 1.06 -7.16 -13.28
C VAL A 89 2.35 -7.62 -12.60
N PRO A 90 3.25 -8.33 -13.32
CA PRO A 90 4.49 -8.87 -12.78
C PRO A 90 5.54 -7.75 -12.65
N HIS A 91 5.24 -6.80 -11.78
CA HIS A 91 6.13 -5.71 -11.37
C HIS A 91 5.95 -5.57 -9.87
N LEU A 92 7.03 -5.76 -9.13
CA LEU A 92 7.05 -5.86 -7.68
C LEU A 92 6.38 -4.66 -7.00
N HIS A 93 5.28 -4.96 -6.32
CA HIS A 93 4.57 -4.03 -5.46
C HIS A 93 3.97 -4.75 -4.26
N TRP A 94 4.09 -4.13 -3.10
CA TRP A 94 3.44 -4.58 -1.87
C TRP A 94 2.13 -3.86 -1.67
N HIS A 95 1.06 -4.60 -1.42
CA HIS A 95 -0.18 -4.07 -0.91
C HIS A 95 -0.09 -3.90 0.61
N VAL A 96 -0.54 -2.75 1.11
CA VAL A 96 -0.71 -2.46 2.54
C VAL A 96 -2.14 -1.98 2.75
N ILE A 97 -2.98 -2.82 3.35
CA ILE A 97 -4.44 -2.63 3.33
C ILE A 97 -4.98 -2.63 4.75
N ALA A 98 -5.62 -1.53 5.16
CA ALA A 98 -6.36 -1.45 6.41
C ALA A 98 -7.72 -2.14 6.25
N ARG A 99 -7.98 -3.13 7.10
CA ARG A 99 -9.18 -3.98 7.11
C ARG A 99 -9.95 -3.80 8.40
N PHE A 100 -11.27 -3.86 8.30
CA PHE A 100 -12.16 -3.61 9.41
C PHE A 100 -13.17 -4.74 9.55
N ASP A 101 -13.57 -5.06 10.78
CA ASP A 101 -14.57 -6.10 11.05
C ASP A 101 -15.92 -5.86 10.33
N TRP A 102 -16.23 -4.59 10.05
CA TRP A 102 -17.41 -4.14 9.34
C TRP A 102 -17.24 -4.09 7.82
N ASP A 103 -16.03 -4.22 7.28
CA ASP A 103 -15.84 -4.19 5.82
C ASP A 103 -16.57 -5.37 5.16
N SER A 104 -16.97 -5.20 3.90
CA SER A 104 -17.88 -6.18 3.26
C SER A 104 -17.28 -7.58 3.11
N ARG A 105 -15.95 -7.73 3.19
CA ARG A 105 -15.23 -8.98 2.91
C ARG A 105 -14.62 -9.63 4.15
N PHE A 106 -14.50 -8.93 5.27
CA PHE A 106 -13.91 -9.47 6.49
C PHE A 106 -14.71 -10.70 7.00
N PRO A 107 -14.09 -11.79 7.50
CA PRO A 107 -12.65 -12.00 7.72
C PRO A 107 -11.89 -12.55 6.50
N ALA A 108 -12.53 -12.67 5.34
CA ALA A 108 -11.87 -13.16 4.13
C ALA A 108 -10.88 -12.11 3.56
N PRO A 109 -9.92 -12.56 2.71
CA PRO A 109 -9.04 -11.66 1.97
C PRO A 109 -9.83 -10.61 1.17
N VAL A 110 -9.21 -9.45 0.92
CA VAL A 110 -9.85 -8.33 0.21
C VAL A 110 -10.28 -8.68 -1.23
N TRP A 111 -9.69 -9.73 -1.81
CA TRP A 111 -10.02 -10.20 -3.17
C TRP A 111 -11.16 -11.24 -3.20
N ALA A 112 -11.70 -11.65 -2.05
CA ALA A 112 -12.84 -12.56 -2.00
C ALA A 112 -14.15 -11.85 -2.38
N ALA A 113 -15.20 -12.65 -2.59
CA ALA A 113 -16.55 -12.11 -2.74
C ALA A 113 -17.02 -11.40 -1.45
N PRO A 114 -17.80 -10.31 -1.55
CA PRO A 114 -18.45 -9.70 -0.40
C PRO A 114 -19.31 -10.70 0.37
N GLN A 115 -19.21 -10.67 1.69
CA GLN A 115 -19.97 -11.49 2.63
C GLN A 115 -21.15 -10.74 3.26
N ARG A 116 -21.15 -9.40 3.17
CA ARG A 116 -22.20 -8.52 3.68
C ARG A 116 -22.30 -7.24 2.85
N ALA A 117 -23.40 -6.51 3.01
CA ALA A 117 -23.57 -5.20 2.39
C ALA A 117 -22.54 -4.20 2.93
N VAL A 118 -22.17 -3.22 2.12
CA VAL A 118 -21.27 -2.14 2.51
C VAL A 118 -21.93 -1.28 3.58
N ASP A 119 -21.25 -1.06 4.71
CA ASP A 119 -21.65 -0.09 5.72
C ASP A 119 -21.30 1.33 5.22
N THR A 120 -22.24 1.96 4.52
CA THR A 120 -22.04 3.28 3.90
C THR A 120 -21.64 4.37 4.91
N PRO A 121 -22.26 4.49 6.10
CA PRO A 121 -21.82 5.45 7.11
C PRO A 121 -20.36 5.25 7.55
N ARG A 122 -19.93 4.02 7.84
CA ARG A 122 -18.55 3.75 8.25
C ARG A 122 -17.56 3.97 7.11
N LEU A 123 -17.93 3.59 5.89
CA LEU A 123 -17.12 3.86 4.69
C LEU A 123 -16.94 5.38 4.45
N ALA A 124 -17.99 6.18 4.61
CA ALA A 124 -17.91 7.63 4.50
C ALA A 124 -17.00 8.24 5.59
N ALA A 125 -17.12 7.77 6.83
CA ALA A 125 -16.27 8.19 7.94
C ALA A 125 -14.79 7.80 7.72
N LEU A 126 -14.53 6.64 7.11
CA LEU A 126 -13.18 6.22 6.71
C LEU A 126 -12.62 7.15 5.62
N HIS A 127 -13.40 7.45 4.57
CA HIS A 127 -12.98 8.38 3.51
C HIS A 127 -12.58 9.75 4.04
N ALA A 128 -13.33 10.29 5.01
CA ALA A 128 -13.03 11.59 5.61
C ALA A 128 -11.67 11.65 6.32
N GLN A 129 -11.12 10.51 6.73
CA GLN A 129 -9.82 10.41 7.42
C GLN A 129 -8.64 10.21 6.47
N LEU A 130 -8.87 9.82 5.21
CA LEU A 130 -7.79 9.41 4.31
C LEU A 130 -6.83 10.54 3.97
N ALA A 131 -7.30 11.78 3.81
CA ALA A 131 -6.40 12.89 3.50
C ALA A 131 -5.41 13.17 4.64
N ALA A 132 -5.86 13.08 5.89
CA ALA A 132 -4.99 13.22 7.06
C ALA A 132 -4.04 12.02 7.19
N CYS A 133 -4.52 10.81 6.92
CA CYS A 133 -3.69 9.61 6.88
C CYS A 133 -2.61 9.69 5.80
N ASP A 134 -2.95 10.15 4.59
CA ASP A 134 -2.03 10.36 3.48
C ASP A 134 -0.93 11.35 3.88
N ALA A 135 -1.29 12.48 4.50
CA ALA A 135 -0.32 13.45 5.00
C ALA A 135 0.61 12.87 6.08
N ALA A 136 0.09 12.07 7.01
CA ALA A 136 0.89 11.41 8.03
C ALA A 136 1.88 10.39 7.43
N ILE A 137 1.45 9.64 6.40
CA ILE A 137 2.33 8.74 5.65
C ILE A 137 3.46 9.53 4.98
N VAL A 138 3.14 10.63 4.27
CA VAL A 138 4.16 11.46 3.62
C VAL A 138 5.19 11.98 4.63
N GLN A 139 4.73 12.51 5.77
CA GLN A 139 5.61 12.98 6.83
C GLN A 139 6.52 11.86 7.36
N ALA A 140 5.96 10.69 7.64
CA ALA A 140 6.73 9.56 8.17
C ALA A 140 7.75 9.02 7.16
N LEU A 141 7.42 9.02 5.86
CA LEU A 141 8.33 8.58 4.80
C LEU A 141 9.47 9.57 4.56
N HIS A 142 9.23 10.89 4.70
CA HIS A 142 10.33 11.88 4.69
C HIS A 142 11.25 11.76 5.91
N ALA A 143 10.71 11.36 7.06
CA ALA A 143 11.50 11.13 8.27
C ALA A 143 12.26 9.79 8.25
N LEU A 144 11.90 8.88 7.35
CA LEU A 144 12.62 7.63 7.13
C LEU A 144 13.94 7.95 6.41
N ALA A 145 14.97 8.29 7.17
CA ALA A 145 16.32 8.51 6.64
C ALA A 145 16.74 7.28 5.80
N PRO A 146 17.51 7.47 4.70
CA PRO A 146 18.22 6.34 4.12
C PRO A 146 19.05 5.74 5.24
N GLN A 147 18.90 4.45 5.52
CA GLN A 147 19.73 3.79 6.51
C GLN A 147 21.18 3.95 6.03
N GLY A 148 21.87 4.92 6.62
CA GLY A 148 23.24 5.23 6.32
C GLY A 148 24.11 4.07 6.77
N GLY A 149 24.96 3.61 5.86
CA GLY A 149 26.30 3.10 6.10
C GLY A 149 26.44 1.93 7.08
N PHE A 150 26.94 0.81 6.56
CA PHE A 150 27.69 -0.14 7.39
C PHE A 150 28.65 0.60 8.32
N ALA A 151 28.50 0.36 9.62
CA ALA A 151 29.57 0.42 10.59
C ALA A 151 29.75 -1.01 11.14
#